data_AF-A0A1H7JZJ5-F1
#
_entry.id   AF-A0A1H7JZJ5-F1
#
_cell.length_a   1.000
_cell.length_b   1.000
_cell.length_c   1.000
_cell.angle_alpha   90.00
_cell.angle_beta   90.00
_cell.angle_gamma   90.00
#
_symmetry.space_group_name_H-M   'P 1'
#
loop_
_entity.id
_entity.type
_entity.pdbx_description
1 polymer ?
#
loop_
_entity_poly.entity_id
_entity_poly.type
_entity_poly.pdbx_seq_one_letter_code
_entity_poly.pdbx_strand_id
1 'polypeptide(L)'
;MYEYAVYIRTKEGYIKRMKNIVSGFPNILQAPYGSLAPYVHEEQLVGFPESTVLWTASKGPSVGIAPLTPHCSEETPELGVC
;
A
#
# COMPACT_ATOMS: atom_id res chain seq x y z
N MET A 1 10.09 -1.37 -11.53
CA MET A 1 9.51 -0.19 -10.86
C MET A 1 8.12 -0.59 -10.40
N TYR A 2 7.76 -0.33 -9.14
CA TYR A 2 6.53 -0.88 -8.55
C TYR A 2 5.39 0.13 -8.62
N GLU A 3 4.17 -0.39 -8.71
CA GLU A 3 2.94 0.38 -8.74
C GLU A 3 2.21 0.29 -7.40
N TYR A 4 1.60 1.40 -7.02
CA TYR A 4 0.95 1.56 -5.72
C TYR A 4 -0.41 2.21 -5.86
N ALA A 5 -1.40 1.68 -5.14
CA ALA A 5 -2.70 2.34 -4.97
C ALA A 5 -2.55 3.51 -3.99
N VAL A 6 -3.25 4.62 -4.28
CA VAL A 6 -3.27 5.80 -3.41
C VAL A 6 -4.45 5.75 -2.45
N TYR A 7 -4.20 6.07 -1.20
CA TYR A 7 -5.19 6.15 -0.12
C TYR A 7 -5.21 7.54 0.52
N ILE A 8 -6.38 7.98 0.97
CA ILE A 8 -6.55 9.18 1.78
C ILE A 8 -7.23 8.79 3.08
N ARG A 9 -6.64 9.19 4.21
CA ARG A 9 -7.29 9.17 5.53
C ARG A 9 -7.75 10.57 5.88
N THR A 10 -9.02 10.75 6.24
CA THR A 10 -9.57 12.06 6.62
C THR A 10 -9.29 12.39 8.09
N LYS A 11 -9.66 13.59 8.53
CA LYS A 11 -9.53 14.00 9.93
C LYS A 11 -10.37 13.13 10.87
N GLU A 12 -11.52 12.67 10.39
CA GLU A 12 -12.46 11.81 11.09
C GLU A 12 -12.03 10.34 11.09
N GLY A 13 -10.92 10.01 10.40
CA GLY A 13 -10.39 8.65 10.30
C GLY A 13 -10.99 7.82 9.17
N TYR A 14 -11.84 8.39 8.32
CA TYR A 14 -12.34 7.67 7.15
C TYR A 14 -11.23 7.44 6.14
N ILE A 15 -11.13 6.20 5.65
CA ILE A 15 -10.13 5.81 4.67
C ILE A 15 -10.81 5.61 3.32
N LYS A 16 -10.21 6.17 2.28
CA LYS A 16 -10.69 6.07 0.90
C LYS A 16 -9.56 5.65 -0.02
N ARG A 17 -9.78 4.57 -0.78
CA ARG A 17 -8.94 4.20 -1.92
C ARG A 17 -9.27 5.11 -3.10
N MET A 18 -8.25 5.76 -3.65
CA MET A 18 -8.37 6.61 -4.83
C MET A 18 -8.26 5.75 -6.09
N LYS A 19 -8.79 6.25 -7.21
CA LYS A 19 -8.65 5.59 -8.52
C LYS A 19 -7.25 5.76 -9.14
N ASN A 20 -6.38 6.51 -8.47
CA ASN A 20 -5.06 6.84 -8.96
C ASN A 20 -4.06 5.75 -8.57
N ILE A 21 -3.14 5.46 -9.48
CA ILE A 21 -2.01 4.58 -9.27
C ILE A 21 -0.75 5.45 -9.38
N VAL A 22 0.21 5.24 -8.48
CA VAL A 22 1.51 5.89 -8.55
C VAL A 22 2.59 4.84 -8.80
N SER A 23 3.52 5.17 -9.68
CA SER A 23 4.70 4.36 -10.01
C SER A 23 5.95 5.20 -9.77
N GLY A 24 7.11 4.56 -9.63
CA GLY A 24 8.37 5.29 -9.45
C GLY A 24 9.12 4.97 -8.16
N PHE A 25 8.46 4.27 -7.25
CA PHE A 25 9.03 3.92 -5.96
C PHE A 25 9.72 2.54 -6.01
N PRO A 26 10.78 2.34 -5.19
CA PRO A 26 11.36 1.02 -4.96
C PRO A 26 10.34 0.08 -4.30
N ASN A 27 10.59 -1.23 -4.31
CA ASN A 27 9.71 -2.22 -3.67
C ASN A 27 9.63 -1.93 -2.17
N ILE A 28 8.43 -1.69 -1.63
CA ILE A 28 8.27 -1.41 -0.20
C ILE A 28 8.69 -2.58 0.71
N LEU A 29 8.58 -3.82 0.23
CA LEU A 29 8.92 -5.04 0.98
C LEU A 29 10.43 -5.28 1.05
N GLN A 30 11.21 -4.66 0.16
CA GLN A 30 12.66 -4.86 0.07
C GLN A 30 13.44 -3.55 0.25
N ALA A 31 12.77 -2.43 0.51
CA ALA A 31 13.42 -1.14 0.63
C ALA A 31 14.15 -1.02 1.98
N PRO A 32 15.41 -0.54 2.01
CA PRO A 32 16.07 -0.13 3.24
C PRO A 32 15.22 0.90 4.00
N TYR A 33 15.26 0.88 5.33
CA TYR A 33 14.59 1.87 6.19
C TYR A 33 14.84 3.30 5.68
N GLY A 34 13.77 4.07 5.45
CA GLY A 34 13.84 5.44 4.94
C GLY A 34 13.83 5.60 3.42
N SER A 35 13.94 4.52 2.63
CA SER A 35 13.90 4.59 1.16
C SER A 35 12.54 4.97 0.58
N LEU A 36 11.50 4.95 1.43
CA LEU A 36 10.12 5.26 1.10
C LEU A 36 9.64 6.55 1.74
N ALA A 37 10.54 7.33 2.36
CA ALA A 37 10.18 8.63 2.89
C ALA A 37 9.45 9.44 1.80
N PRO A 38 8.27 10.00 2.07
CA PRO A 38 7.69 10.23 3.40
C PRO A 38 6.81 9.12 4.02
N TYR A 39 6.60 7.98 3.35
CA TYR A 39 5.70 6.91 3.80
C TYR A 39 6.37 5.97 4.81
N VAL A 40 6.30 6.33 6.10
CA VAL A 40 7.02 5.63 7.18
C VAL A 40 6.11 4.96 8.21
N HIS A 41 4.79 5.11 8.06
CA HIS A 41 3.82 4.60 9.03
C HIS A 41 2.96 3.50 8.42
N GLU A 42 3.22 2.25 8.79
CA GLU A 42 2.43 1.10 8.34
C GLU A 42 1.11 0.96 9.11
N GLU A 43 0.03 0.69 8.40
CA GLU A 43 -1.29 0.36 8.96
C GLU A 43 -1.93 -0.76 8.15
N GLN A 44 -2.50 -1.75 8.83
CA GLN A 44 -3.29 -2.80 8.21
C GLN A 44 -4.73 -2.31 7.97
N LEU A 45 -5.25 -2.52 6.77
CA LEU A 45 -6.61 -2.17 6.41
C LEU A 45 -7.47 -3.43 6.24
N VAL A 46 -8.72 -3.36 6.72
CA VAL A 46 -9.72 -4.41 6.57
C VAL A 46 -10.80 -3.95 5.59
N GLY A 47 -11.22 -4.83 4.67
CA GLY A 47 -12.27 -4.53 3.69
C GLY A 47 -11.81 -3.76 2.46
N PHE A 48 -10.49 -3.64 2.25
CA PHE A 48 -9.89 -3.05 1.05
C PHE A 48 -9.15 -4.11 0.22
N PRO A 49 -8.94 -3.87 -1.09
CA PRO A 49 -8.20 -4.80 -1.94
C PRO A 49 -6.74 -5.00 -1.49
N GLU A 50 -6.13 -3.95 -0.95
CA GLU A 50 -4.79 -4.00 -0.39
C GLU A 50 -4.84 -4.04 1.13
N SER A 51 -4.11 -5.00 1.73
CA SER A 51 -4.15 -5.28 3.17
C SER A 51 -3.31 -4.31 4.01
N THR A 52 -2.34 -3.64 3.41
CA THR A 52 -1.35 -2.81 4.12
C THR A 52 -1.15 -1.50 3.39
N VAL A 53 -1.25 -0.39 4.13
CA VAL A 53 -0.97 0.97 3.64
C VAL A 53 0.18 1.56 4.43
N LEU A 54 1.11 2.22 3.72
CA LEU A 54 2.13 3.08 4.31
C LEU A 54 1.69 4.53 4.22
N TRP A 55 1.56 5.20 5.35
CA TRP A 55 1.12 6.59 5.50
C TRP A 55 2.28 7.55 5.69
N THR A 56 2.08 8.80 5.24
CA THR A 56 3.00 9.90 5.53
C THR A 56 2.92 10.41 6.97
N ALA A 57 1.80 10.16 7.66
CA ALA A 57 1.60 10.54 9.05
C ALA A 57 0.92 9.40 9.83
N SER A 58 1.33 9.20 11.08
CA SER A 58 0.79 8.12 11.91
C SER A 58 -0.68 8.31 12.29
N LYS A 59 -1.16 9.56 12.39
CA LYS A 59 -2.53 9.90 12.80
C LYS A 59 -3.06 11.11 12.04
N GLY A 60 -4.39 11.26 12.05
CA GLY A 60 -5.09 12.37 11.41
C GLY A 60 -5.06 12.29 9.87
N PRO A 61 -5.33 13.43 9.20
CA PRO A 61 -5.34 13.50 7.75
C PRO A 61 -4.00 13.05 7.16
N SER A 62 -4.02 12.09 6.24
CA SER A 62 -2.79 11.56 5.64
C SER A 62 -3.05 11.00 4.25
N VAL A 63 -1.97 10.92 3.47
CA VAL A 63 -1.92 10.23 2.19
C VAL A 63 -1.10 8.96 2.39
N GLY A 64 -1.61 7.85 1.87
CA GLY A 64 -0.97 6.56 1.98
C GLY A 64 -0.79 5.90 0.62
N ILE A 65 0.15 4.97 0.56
CA ILE A 65 0.37 4.09 -0.59
C ILE A 65 0.26 2.64 -0.14
N ALA A 66 -0.38 1.81 -0.95
CA ALA A 66 -0.37 0.36 -0.78
C ALA A 66 0.22 -0.29 -2.03
N PRO A 67 1.05 -1.34 -1.88
CA PRO A 67 1.55 -2.05 -3.04
C PRO A 67 0.35 -2.66 -3.77
N LEU A 68 0.26 -2.43 -5.08
CA LEU A 68 -0.60 -3.30 -5.86
C LEU A 68 0.03 -4.68 -5.78
N THR A 69 -0.70 -5.66 -5.24
CA THR A 69 -0.29 -7.04 -5.41
C THR A 69 -0.10 -7.23 -6.91
N PRO A 70 1.06 -7.75 -7.37
CA PRO A 70 1.08 -8.27 -8.72
C PRO A 70 -0.08 -9.26 -8.74
N HIS A 71 -0.98 -9.14 -9.72
CA HIS A 71 -1.95 -10.18 -9.97
C HIS A 71 -1.12 -11.47 -10.01
N CYS A 72 -1.23 -12.28 -8.95
CA CYS A 72 -1.04 -13.70 -9.12
C CYS A 72 -2.18 -14.00 -10.07
N SER A 73 -1.88 -14.05 -11.37
CA SER A 73 -2.81 -14.58 -12.35
C SER A 73 -3.24 -15.91 -11.75
N GLU A 74 -4.49 -15.95 -11.31
CA GLU A 74 -5.14 -17.09 -10.71
C GLU A 74 -5.28 -18.14 -11.81
N GLU A 75 -4.16 -18.77 -12.16
CA GLU A 75 -4.12 -19.99 -12.93
C GLU A 75 -3.62 -21.09 -11.99
N THR A 76 -4.62 -21.75 -11.41
CA THR A 76 -4.64 -23.12 -10.87
C THR A 76 -4.04 -23.37 -9.47
N PRO A 77 -4.75 -24.16 -8.61
CA PRO A 77 -4.29 -24.46 -7.27
C PRO A 77 -3.52 -25.78 -7.27
N GLU A 78 -2.21 -25.77 -7.46
CA GLU A 78 -1.37 -26.85 -6.94
C GLU A 78 -0.01 -26.33 -6.47
N LEU A 79 0.20 -26.48 -5.16
CA LEU A 79 1.50 -26.63 -4.50
C LEU A 79 2.55 -25.56 -4.79
N GLY A 80 2.76 -24.69 -3.80
CA GLY A 80 4.13 -24.41 -3.38
C GLY A 80 4.46 -22.95 -3.14
N VAL A 81 4.59 -22.65 -1.85
CA VAL A 81 5.54 -21.68 -1.27
C VAL A 81 5.19 -20.20 -1.50
N CYS A 82 4.59 -19.61 -0.47
CA CYS A 82 4.89 -18.23 -0.09
C CYS A 82 6.31 -18.14 0.48
#